data_AF-A0A9N9KGR0-F1
#
_entry.id   AF-A0A9N9KGR0-F1
#
_cell.length_a   1.000
_cell.length_b   1.000
_cell.length_c   1.000
_cell.angle_alpha   90.00
_cell.angle_beta   90.00
_cell.angle_gamma   90.00
#
_symmetry.space_group_name_H-M   'P 1'
#
loop_
_entity.id
_entity.type
_entity.pdbx_description
1 polymer ?
#
loop_
_entity_poly.entity_id
_entity_poly.type
_entity_poly.pdbx_seq_one_letter_code
_entity_poly.pdbx_strand_id
1 'polypeptide(L)' 'VGGVLIQHNKENILHANMSSNDVFFYYTTTGWMMWNWLVSGLKTGCAIVLYDGSPFKPSPSILWELGDQLG' A
#
# COMPACT_ATOMS: atom_id res chain seq x y z
N VAL A 1 3.90 -10.75 22.17
CA VAL A 1 3.31 -11.13 20.86
C VAL A 1 2.75 -9.86 20.23
N GLY A 2 3.13 -9.51 18.99
CA GLY A 2 2.69 -8.26 18.32
C GLY A 2 3.80 -7.37 17.71
N GLY A 3 5.07 -7.78 17.80
CA GLY A 3 6.21 -6.95 17.38
C GLY A 3 6.17 -6.51 15.91
N VAL A 4 5.69 -7.37 15.01
CA VAL A 4 5.56 -7.04 13.58
C VAL A 4 4.57 -5.91 13.33
N LEU A 5 3.40 -5.94 13.98
CA LEU A 5 2.40 -4.88 13.82
C LEU A 5 2.90 -3.55 14.42
N ILE A 6 3.63 -3.58 15.53
CA ILE A 6 4.25 -2.38 16.11
C ILE A 6 5.29 -1.81 15.14
N GLN A 7 6.12 -2.67 14.55
CA GLN A 7 7.11 -2.26 13.55
C GLN A 7 6.44 -1.63 12.33
N HIS A 8 5.40 -2.27 11.78
CA HIS A 8 4.65 -1.73 10.64
C HIS A 8 3.96 -0.41 10.98
N ASN A 9 3.41 -0.26 12.19
CA ASN A 9 2.80 1.02 12.60
C ASN A 9 3.84 2.15 12.70
N LYS A 10 5.02 1.86 13.24
CA LYS A 10 6.14 2.82 13.25
C LYS A 10 6.51 3.22 11.81
N GLU A 11 6.62 2.25 10.91
CA GLU A 11 6.95 2.52 9.50
C GLU A 11 5.85 3.33 8.81
N ASN A 12 4.58 2.92 8.90
CA ASN A 12 3.46 3.58 8.23
C ASN A 12 3.23 5.01 8.79
N ILE A 13 3.15 5.17 10.11
CA ILE A 13 2.79 6.46 10.71
C ILE A 13 3.99 7.41 10.79
N LEU A 14 5.18 6.92 11.18
CA LEU A 14 6.32 7.79 11.44
C LEU A 14 7.27 7.92 10.24
N HIS A 15 7.53 6.84 9.51
CA HIS A 15 8.46 6.90 8.38
C HIS A 15 7.76 7.29 7.07
N ALA A 16 6.53 6.82 6.85
CA ALA A 16 5.74 7.12 5.66
C ALA A 16 4.73 8.27 5.88
N ASN A 17 4.64 8.81 7.11
CA ASN A 17 3.77 9.92 7.47
C ASN A 17 2.29 9.70 7.08
N MET A 18 1.82 8.45 7.18
CA MET A 18 0.45 8.09 6.81
C MET A 18 -0.56 8.48 7.89
N SER A 19 -1.72 8.89 7.41
CA SER A 19 -2.91 9.28 8.16
C SER A 19 -4.17 8.64 7.58
N SER A 20 -5.31 8.84 8.25
CA SER A 20 -6.61 8.36 7.76
C SER A 20 -7.09 9.03 6.47
N ASN A 21 -6.46 10.13 6.05
CA ASN A 21 -6.83 10.86 4.83
C ASN A 21 -6.09 10.35 3.59
N ASP A 22 -5.15 9.43 3.75
CA ASP A 22 -4.32 8.95 2.65
C ASP A 22 -4.94 7.75 1.92
N VAL A 23 -4.58 7.61 0.65
CA VAL A 23 -4.84 6.42 -0.17
C VAL A 23 -3.51 5.72 -0.41
N PHE A 24 -3.32 4.56 0.21
CA PHE A 24 -2.06 3.84 0.18
C PHE A 24 -2.03 2.77 -0.92
N PHE A 25 -1.17 2.98 -1.92
CA PHE A 25 -0.92 2.03 -3.00
C PHE A 25 0.53 1.54 -2.99
N TYR A 26 0.71 0.22 -3.09
CA TYR A 26 2.01 -0.42 -3.30
C TYR A 26 1.85 -1.63 -4.22
N TYR A 27 2.48 -1.60 -5.39
CA TYR A 27 2.42 -2.74 -6.32
C TYR A 27 3.23 -3.91 -5.77
N THR A 28 2.55 -4.99 -5.38
CA THR A 28 3.14 -6.19 -4.80
C THR A 28 2.22 -7.39 -5.02
N THR A 29 2.75 -8.60 -4.87
CA THR A 29 1.94 -9.82 -4.87
C THR A 29 1.76 -10.35 -3.46
N THR A 30 0.72 -11.16 -3.23
CA THR A 30 0.39 -11.71 -1.90
C THR A 30 1.49 -12.58 -1.29
N GLY A 31 2.44 -13.06 -2.09
CA GLY A 31 3.59 -13.84 -1.63
C GLY A 31 4.74 -13.02 -1.06
N TRP A 32 4.75 -11.69 -1.23
CA TRP A 32 5.83 -10.82 -0.74
C TRP A 32 5.50 -10.21 0.61
N MET A 33 6.52 -9.94 1.41
CA MET A 33 6.33 -9.31 2.73
C MET A 33 5.66 -7.93 2.62
N MET A 34 5.88 -7.21 1.51
CA MET A 34 5.29 -5.89 1.25
C MET A 34 3.76 -5.94 1.18
N TRP A 35 3.15 -7.09 0.84
CA TRP A 35 1.70 -7.23 0.90
C TRP A 35 1.18 -7.16 2.34
N ASN A 36 1.86 -7.80 3.29
CA ASN A 36 1.50 -7.71 4.71
C ASN A 36 1.73 -6.29 5.26
N TRP A 37 2.77 -5.61 4.77
CA TRP A 37 3.03 -4.20 5.09
C TRP A 37 1.92 -3.27 4.58
N LEU A 38 1.50 -3.45 3.31
CA LEU A 38 0.35 -2.75 2.70
C LEU A 38 -0.94 -2.97 3.51
N VAL A 39 -1.29 -4.23 3.81
CA VAL A 39 -2.50 -4.57 4.58
C VAL A 39 -2.45 -3.96 5.98
N SER A 40 -1.27 -3.90 6.61
CA SER A 40 -1.10 -3.25 7.92
C SER A 40 -1.37 -1.74 7.87
N GLY A 41 -1.32 -1.12 6.69
CA GLY A 41 -1.71 0.27 6.45
C GLY A 41 -3.13 0.60 6.94
N LEU A 42 -4.07 -0.36 6.85
CA LEU A 42 -5.44 -0.22 7.34
C LEU A 42 -5.51 0.17 8.83
N LYS A 43 -4.48 -0.16 9.62
CA LYS A 43 -4.43 0.22 11.03
C LYS A 43 -4.34 1.73 11.25
N THR A 44 -3.82 2.48 10.27
CA THR A 44 -3.75 3.95 10.28
C THR A 44 -5.09 4.61 9.98
N GLY A 45 -6.07 3.84 9.48
CA GLY A 45 -7.37 4.35 9.02
C GLY A 45 -7.38 4.82 7.57
N CYS A 46 -6.27 4.70 6.84
CA CYS A 46 -6.17 5.03 5.42
C CYS A 46 -6.97 4.02 4.56
N ALA A 47 -7.26 4.42 3.31
CA ALA A 47 -7.67 3.45 2.29
C ALA A 47 -6.43 2.70 1.76
N ILE A 48 -6.60 1.45 1.31
CA ILE A 48 -5.55 0.72 0.58
C ILE A 48 -6.03 0.34 -0.81
N VAL A 49 -5.10 0.26 -1.75
CA VAL A 49 -5.38 -0.09 -3.14
C VAL A 49 -4.78 -1.46 -3.44
N LEU A 50 -5.64 -2.37 -3.90
CA LEU A 50 -5.23 -3.69 -4.36
C LEU A 50 -5.29 -3.73 -5.88
N TYR A 51 -4.16 -4.04 -6.50
CA TYR A 51 -4.05 -4.21 -7.94
C TYR A 51 -3.65 -5.66 -8.24
N ASP A 52 -4.49 -6.36 -9.01
CA ASP A 52 -4.20 -7.71 -9.50
C ASP A 52 -4.02 -7.67 -11.02
N GLY A 53 -2.78 -7.76 -11.47
CA GLY A 53 -2.44 -7.67 -12.88
C GLY A 53 -0.96 -7.45 -13.13
N SER A 54 -0.58 -7.48 -14.41
CA SER A 54 0.77 -7.11 -14.84
C SER A 54 0.94 -5.59 -14.74
N PRO A 55 2.13 -5.08 -14.36
CA PRO A 55 2.39 -3.64 -14.33
C PRO A 55 2.66 -3.08 -15.74
N PHE A 56 2.58 -3.93 -16.78
CA PHE A 56 2.84 -3.58 -18.18
C PHE A 56 1.68 -3.91 -19.12
N LYS A 57 0.51 -4.32 -18.60
CA LYS A 57 -0.69 -4.60 -19.39
C LYS A 57 -1.87 -3.77 -18.85
N PRO A 58 -2.67 -3.13 -19.72
CA PRO A 58 -2.56 -3.08 -21.18
C PRO A 58 -1.44 -2.15 -21.71
N SER A 59 -0.88 -1.30 -20.85
CA SER A 59 0.19 -0.34 -21.18
C SER A 59 1.23 -0.28 -20.05
N PRO A 60 2.50 0.10 -20.32
CA PRO A 60 3.49 0.39 -19.28
C PRO A 60 3.13 1.55 -18.35
N SER A 61 2.16 2.39 -18.73
CA SER A 61 1.66 3.52 -17.92
C SER A 61 0.57 3.13 -16.93
N ILE A 62 0.08 1.88 -16.93
CA ILE A 62 -1.15 1.50 -16.21
C ILE A 62 -1.13 1.80 -14.71
N LEU A 63 0.02 1.62 -14.04
CA LEU A 63 0.13 1.90 -12.60
C LEU A 63 0.14 3.41 -12.31
N TRP A 64 0.66 4.22 -13.23
CA TRP A 64 0.65 5.68 -13.11
C TRP A 64 -0.75 6.22 -13.37
N GLU A 65 -1.43 5.72 -14.40
CA GLU A 65 -2.83 6.03 -14.67
C GLU A 65 -3.73 5.68 -13.49
N LEU A 66 -3.47 4.55 -12.81
CA LEU A 66 -4.17 4.19 -11.58
C LEU A 66 -3.90 5.21 -10.45
N GLY A 67 -2.65 5.67 -10.31
CA GLY A 67 -2.30 6.74 -9.36
C GLY A 67 -3.08 8.02 -9.62
N ASP A 68 -3.08 8.49 -10.87
CA ASP A 68 -3.79 9.71 -11.30
C ASP A 68 -5.31 9.59 -11.09
N GLN A 69 -5.89 8.39 -11.21
CA GLN A 69 -7.31 8.14 -10.93
C GLN A 69 -7.67 8.22 -9.44
N LEU A 70 -6.71 7.95 -8.56
CA LEU A 70 -6.92 7.87 -7.12
C LEU A 70 -6.61 9.19 -6.39
N GLY A 71 -5.80 10.08 -6.98
CA GLY A 71 -5.53 11.42 -6.46
C GLY A 71 -4.10 11.90 -6.68
#